data_AF-X1VUL7-F1
#
_entry.id   AF-X1VUL7-F1
#
_cell.length_a   1.000
_cell.length_b   1.000
_cell.length_c   1.000
_cell.angle_alpha   90.00
_cell.angle_beta   90.00
_cell.angle_gamma   90.00
#
_symmetry.space_group_name_H-M   'P 1'
#
loop_
_entity.id
_entity.type
_entity.pdbx_description
1 polymer ?
#
loop_
_entity_poly.entity_id
_entity_poly.type
_entity_poly.pdbx_seq_one_letter_code
_entity_poly.pdbx_strand_id
1 'polypeptide(L)'
;MEDVRVAIGPGICGQHFQVGPEVAERFAQAGLETFWPDPNVPGRYRLDLLRALKIQAAQAGILPPNLWALGACTLADPRFFSHRRDQGKTGRMWGVIQAKR
;
A
#
# COMPACT_ATOMS: atom_id res chain seq x y z
N MET A 1 7.50 -12.72 18.16
CA MET A 1 6.78 -11.69 17.36
C MET A 1 5.48 -11.23 18.04
N GLU A 2 5.07 -11.83 19.16
CA GLU A 2 3.78 -11.54 19.83
C GLU A 2 3.70 -10.10 20.38
N ASP A 3 4.83 -9.48 20.72
CA ASP A 3 4.89 -8.11 21.23
C ASP A 3 5.02 -7.03 20.14
N VAL A 4 5.17 -7.44 18.88
CA VAL A 4 5.32 -6.49 17.77
C VAL A 4 3.93 -6.08 17.28
N ARG A 5 3.66 -4.78 17.31
CA ARG A 5 2.44 -4.16 16.79
C ARG A 5 2.75 -3.37 15.53
N VAL A 6 1.89 -3.50 14.52
CA VAL A 6 2.05 -2.86 13.21
C VAL A 6 0.85 -1.96 12.93
N ALA A 7 1.12 -0.72 12.57
CA ALA A 7 0.11 0.22 12.07
C ALA A 7 0.47 0.66 10.65
N ILE A 8 -0.43 0.40 9.70
CA ILE A 8 -0.30 0.80 8.30
C ILE A 8 -1.13 2.07 8.08
N GLY A 9 -0.44 3.16 7.75
CA GLY A 9 -1.05 4.46 7.46
C GLY A 9 -1.80 4.54 6.13
N PRO A 10 -2.21 5.74 5.69
CA PRO A 10 -2.86 5.94 4.40
C PRO A 10 -1.90 5.65 3.24
N GLY A 11 -2.40 5.02 2.18
CA GLY A 11 -1.65 4.70 0.97
C GLY A 11 -2.55 4.77 -0.26
N ILE A 12 -2.00 4.79 -1.48
CA ILE A 12 -2.85 4.69 -2.67
C ILE A 12 -3.44 3.28 -2.74
N CYS A 13 -4.77 3.15 -2.86
CA CYS A 13 -5.41 1.84 -2.89
C CYS A 13 -5.25 1.16 -4.26
N GLY A 14 -5.38 -0.17 -4.30
CA GLY A 14 -5.20 -0.94 -5.54
C GLY A 14 -6.14 -0.56 -6.68
N GLN A 15 -7.36 -0.12 -6.37
CA GLN A 15 -8.29 0.40 -7.39
C GLN A 15 -7.74 1.60 -8.15
N HIS A 16 -6.86 2.41 -7.55
CA HIS A 16 -6.32 3.63 -8.15
C HIS A 16 -4.85 3.51 -8.56
N PHE A 17 -4.11 2.55 -8.03
CA PHE A 17 -2.68 2.43 -8.31
C PHE A 17 -2.42 1.56 -9.54
N GLN A 18 -2.34 2.23 -10.69
CA GLN A 18 -1.94 1.60 -11.94
C GLN A 18 -0.40 1.58 -12.08
N VAL A 19 0.13 0.43 -12.47
CA VAL A 19 1.55 0.14 -12.74
C VAL A 19 1.72 -0.59 -14.08
N GLY A 20 2.96 -0.67 -14.57
CA GLY A 20 3.31 -1.46 -15.75
C GLY A 20 3.65 -2.92 -15.41
N PRO A 21 3.84 -3.77 -16.43
CA PRO A 21 4.17 -5.18 -16.26
C PRO A 21 5.48 -5.38 -15.47
N GLU A 22 6.44 -4.47 -15.62
CA GLU A 22 7.73 -4.53 -14.93
C GLU A 22 7.59 -4.51 -13.40
N VAL A 23 6.60 -3.78 -12.87
CA VAL A 23 6.33 -3.76 -11.43
C VAL A 23 5.55 -5.00 -11.01
N ALA A 24 4.56 -5.41 -11.80
CA ALA A 24 3.78 -6.61 -11.53
C ALA A 24 4.68 -7.86 -11.45
N GLU A 25 5.60 -8.03 -12.39
CA GLU A 25 6.58 -9.13 -12.40
C GLU A 25 7.46 -9.14 -11.15
N ARG A 26 7.91 -7.97 -10.66
CA ARG A 26 8.69 -7.90 -9.42
C ARG A 26 7.89 -8.31 -8.20
N PHE A 27 6.60 -7.95 -8.16
CA PHE A 27 5.71 -8.40 -7.09
C PHE A 27 5.45 -9.91 -7.16
N ALA A 28 5.29 -10.48 -8.36
CA ALA A 28 5.18 -11.93 -8.54
C ALA A 28 6.45 -12.66 -8.08
N GLN A 29 7.64 -12.19 -8.47
CA GLN A 29 8.93 -12.74 -8.05
C GLN A 29 9.13 -12.69 -6.53
N ALA A 30 8.55 -11.68 -5.87
CA ALA A 30 8.56 -11.56 -4.41
C ALA A 30 7.49 -12.42 -3.70
N GLY A 31 6.67 -13.19 -4.44
CA GLY A 31 5.55 -13.96 -3.88
C GLY A 31 4.38 -13.08 -3.42
N LEU A 32 4.25 -11.88 -3.98
CA LEU A 32 3.25 -10.86 -3.62
C LEU A 32 2.29 -10.59 -4.78
N GLU A 33 1.60 -11.63 -5.25
CA GLU A 33 0.59 -11.57 -6.32
C GLU A 33 -0.67 -10.80 -5.89
N THR A 34 -0.49 -9.49 -5.70
CA THR A 34 -1.47 -8.55 -5.18
C THR A 34 -1.88 -7.53 -6.24
N PHE A 35 -1.71 -7.92 -7.50
CA PHE A 35 -2.02 -7.13 -8.68
C PHE A 35 -2.97 -7.89 -9.59
N TRP A 36 -3.67 -7.17 -10.46
CA TRP A 36 -4.57 -7.73 -11.46
C TRP A 36 -4.60 -6.84 -12.70
N PRO A 37 -4.95 -7.36 -13.89
CA PRO A 37 -5.05 -6.54 -15.09
C PRO A 37 -5.98 -5.34 -14.88
N ASP A 38 -5.57 -4.18 -15.39
CA ASP A 38 -6.42 -3.00 -15.38
C ASP A 38 -7.57 -3.19 -16.38
N PRO A 39 -8.84 -3.13 -15.96
CA PRO A 39 -9.97 -3.37 -16.85
C PRO A 39 -10.09 -2.30 -17.94
N ASN A 40 -9.49 -1.13 -17.75
CA ASN A 40 -9.65 0.01 -18.65
C ASN A 40 -8.42 0.29 -19.52
N VAL A 41 -7.27 -0.33 -19.24
CA VAL A 41 -6.01 -0.03 -19.93
C VAL A 41 -5.23 -1.33 -20.21
N PRO A 42 -5.31 -1.88 -21.44
CA PRO A 42 -4.57 -3.07 -21.82
C PRO A 42 -3.07 -2.97 -21.54
N GLY A 43 -2.48 -4.06 -21.06
CA GLY A 43 -1.05 -4.12 -20.72
C GLY A 43 -0.65 -3.39 -19.44
N ARG A 44 -1.62 -2.86 -18.68
CA ARG A 44 -1.39 -2.25 -17.36
C ARG A 44 -2.06 -3.08 -16.27
N TYR A 45 -1.60 -2.88 -15.04
CA TYR A 45 -2.09 -3.61 -13.87
C TYR A 45 -2.49 -2.65 -12.76
N ARG A 46 -3.48 -3.04 -11.97
CA ARG A 46 -3.81 -2.46 -10.67
C ARG A 46 -3.02 -3.20 -9.60
N LEU A 47 -2.44 -2.48 -8.65
CA LEU A 47 -1.57 -3.05 -7.60
C LEU A 47 -2.03 -2.66 -6.19
N ASP A 48 -2.38 -3.63 -5.36
CA ASP A 48 -2.78 -3.43 -3.96
C ASP A 48 -1.60 -3.55 -2.99
N LEU A 49 -0.98 -2.41 -2.69
CA LEU A 49 0.10 -2.31 -1.72
C LEU A 49 -0.32 -2.69 -0.29
N LEU A 50 -1.56 -2.40 0.11
CA LEU A 50 -2.02 -2.75 1.46
C LEU A 50 -2.11 -4.26 1.63
N ARG A 51 -2.59 -4.97 0.60
CA ARG A 51 -2.60 -6.43 0.59
C ARG A 51 -1.17 -6.99 0.62
N ALA A 52 -0.26 -6.41 -0.15
CA ALA A 52 1.15 -6.82 -0.13
C ALA A 52 1.76 -6.69 1.28
N LEU A 53 1.56 -5.55 1.95
CA LEU A 53 2.03 -5.32 3.31
C LEU A 53 1.42 -6.30 4.32
N LYS A 54 0.13 -6.65 4.18
CA LYS A 54 -0.52 -7.65 5.03
C LYS A 54 0.07 -9.05 4.84
N ILE A 55 0.37 -9.45 3.61
CA ILE A 55 1.03 -10.73 3.31
C ILE A 55 2.43 -10.74 3.95
N GLN A 56 3.22 -9.69 3.74
CA GLN A 56 4.54 -9.58 4.34
C GLN A 56 4.50 -9.60 5.87
N ALA A 57 3.55 -8.91 6.49
CA ALA A 57 3.37 -8.94 7.93
C ALA A 57 3.04 -10.36 8.44
N ALA A 58 2.16 -11.08 7.75
CA ALA A 58 1.83 -12.47 8.08
C ALA A 58 3.04 -13.40 7.91
N GLN A 59 3.80 -13.26 6.82
CA GLN A 59 5.04 -14.02 6.59
C GLN A 59 6.11 -13.72 7.66
N ALA A 60 6.11 -12.50 8.20
CA ALA A 60 6.93 -12.12 9.33
C ALA A 60 6.35 -12.56 10.69
N GLY A 61 5.26 -13.34 10.74
CA GLY A 61 4.68 -13.84 11.99
C GLY A 61 3.92 -12.80 12.81
N ILE A 62 3.53 -11.66 12.24
CA ILE A 62 2.64 -10.69 12.89
C ILE A 62 1.23 -11.26 12.90
N LEU A 63 0.67 -11.41 14.11
CA LEU A 63 -0.68 -11.93 14.28
C LEU A 63 -1.73 -10.88 13.86
N PRO A 64 -2.89 -11.27 13.30
CA PRO A 64 -3.93 -10.33 12.90
C PRO A 64 -4.37 -9.34 13.99
N PRO A 65 -4.50 -9.71 15.28
CA PRO A 65 -4.83 -8.76 16.35
C PRO A 65 -3.77 -7.67 16.59
N ASN A 66 -2.53 -7.88 16.11
CA ASN A 66 -1.42 -6.93 16.24
C ASN A 66 -1.23 -6.05 14.99
N LEU A 67 -2.12 -6.15 14.00
CA LEU A 67 -2.05 -5.38 12.77
C LEU A 67 -3.26 -4.49 12.60
N TRP A 68 -3.02 -3.18 12.52
CA TRP A 68 -4.02 -2.17 12.19
C TRP A 68 -3.69 -1.55 10.85
N ALA A 69 -4.70 -1.34 10.02
CA ALA A 69 -4.57 -0.64 8.75
C ALA A 69 -5.68 0.39 8.63
N LEU A 70 -5.32 1.64 8.35
CA LEU A 70 -6.30 2.72 8.20
C LEU A 70 -7.21 2.51 6.98
N GLY A 71 -6.69 1.90 5.92
CA GLY A 71 -7.46 1.60 4.70
C GLY A 71 -7.85 2.83 3.85
N ALA A 72 -7.38 4.03 4.22
CA ALA A 72 -7.69 5.25 3.47
C ALA A 72 -6.83 5.38 2.21
N CYS A 73 -7.48 5.74 1.09
CA CYS A 73 -6.81 5.95 -0.20
C CYS A 73 -6.32 7.40 -0.33
N THR A 74 -5.01 7.62 -0.43
CA THR A 74 -4.44 8.98 -0.57
C THR A 74 -4.89 9.70 -1.84
N LEU A 75 -5.18 8.96 -2.93
CA LEU A 75 -5.68 9.55 -4.16
C LEU A 75 -7.14 9.99 -4.04
N ALA A 76 -8.01 9.13 -3.51
CA ALA A 76 -9.45 9.34 -3.50
C ALA A 76 -9.93 10.25 -2.35
N ASP A 77 -9.21 10.27 -1.24
CA ASP A 77 -9.56 11.08 -0.07
C ASP A 77 -8.85 12.45 -0.14
N PRO A 78 -9.60 13.56 -0.23
CA PRO A 78 -9.04 14.90 -0.40
C PRO A 78 -8.28 15.41 0.84
N ARG A 79 -8.40 14.74 1.99
CA ARG A 79 -7.65 15.10 3.21
C ARG A 79 -6.15 14.83 3.09
N PHE A 80 -5.72 14.06 2.09
CA PHE A 80 -4.33 13.67 1.89
C PHE A 80 -3.73 14.30 0.62
N PHE A 81 -2.46 14.69 0.69
CA PHE A 81 -1.66 14.94 -0.52
C PHE A 81 -1.50 13.64 -1.32
N SER A 82 -1.53 13.73 -2.65
CA SER A 82 -1.33 12.56 -3.52
C SER A 82 -0.48 12.91 -4.71
N HIS A 83 0.72 12.35 -4.76
CA HIS A 83 1.64 12.53 -5.88
C HIS A 83 0.99 12.14 -7.21
N ARG A 84 0.15 11.09 -7.23
CA ARG A 84 -0.52 10.61 -8.44
C ARG A 84 -1.65 11.55 -8.89
N ARG A 85 -2.50 12.01 -7.96
CA ARG A 85 -3.59 12.96 -8.26
C ARG A 85 -3.03 14.32 -8.70
N ASP A 86 -2.03 14.79 -7.98
CA ASP A 86 -1.50 16.15 -8.08
C ASP A 86 -0.30 16.22 -9.06
N GLN A 87 -0.13 15.19 -9.90
CA GLN A 87 0.88 15.12 -10.98
C GLN A 87 2.29 15.50 -10.51
N GLY A 88 2.68 15.02 -9.34
CA GLY A 88 3.97 15.23 -8.72
C GLY A 88 4.18 16.56 -7.98
N LYS A 89 3.28 17.55 -8.14
CA LYS A 89 3.39 18.88 -7.54
C LYS A 89 2.48 18.99 -6.31
N THR A 90 2.94 18.47 -5.18
CA THR A 90 2.14 18.41 -3.94
C THR A 90 3.02 18.31 -2.70
N GLY A 91 2.42 18.54 -1.52
CA GLY A 91 3.08 18.38 -0.22
C GLY A 91 3.33 16.92 0.16
N ARG A 92 3.77 16.68 1.41
CA ARG A 92 3.98 15.35 1.97
C ARG A 92 3.43 15.28 3.39
N MET A 93 2.66 14.24 3.70
CA MET A 93 2.32 13.90 5.08
C MET A 93 3.47 13.13 5.73
N TRP A 94 3.50 13.13 7.06
CA TRP A 94 4.50 12.42 7.84
C TRP A 94 3.85 11.27 8.60
N GLY A 95 4.48 10.09 8.57
CA GLY A 95 4.17 8.99 9.48
C GLY A 95 5.19 8.99 10.61
N VAL A 96 4.77 9.32 11.83
CA VAL A 96 5.69 9.51 12.98
C VAL A 96 5.31 8.55 14.10
N ILE A 97 6.32 7.92 14.69
CA ILE A 97 6.20 7.13 15.91
C ILE A 97 7.34 7.51 16.86
N GLN A 98 7.02 7.64 18.15
CA GLN A 98 7.99 7.95 19.20
C GLN A 98 7.56 7.22 20.48
N ALA A 99 8.51 6.59 21.17
CA ALA A 99 8.30 6.14 22.54
C ALA A 99 8.32 7.36 23.47
N LYS A 100 7.30 7.51 24.32
CA LYS A 100 7.36 8.49 25.41
C LYS A 100 8.51 8.10 26.33
N ARG A 101 9.36 9.06 26.67
CA ARG A 101 10.40 8.89 27.69
C ARG A 101 9.79 8.93 29.07
#